data_AF-A0AAU7EL98-F1
#
_entry.id   AF-A0AAU7EL98-F1
#
_cell.length_a   1.000
_cell.length_b   1.000
_cell.length_c   1.000
_cell.angle_alpha   90.00
_cell.angle_beta   90.00
_cell.angle_gamma   90.00
#
_symmetry.space_group_name_H-M   'P 1'
#
loop_
_entity.id
_entity.type
_entity.pdbx_description
1 polymer ?
#
loop_
_entity_poly.entity_id
_entity_poly.type
_entity_poly.pdbx_seq_one_letter_code
_entity_poly.pdbx_strand_id
1 'polypeptide(L)'
;SVITNGLKYSLATGNWGDQKKAASAKAGVSQVLNRYTYASTLSHLRRTNTPVGRDGKLAKPRQLHNTHWGLVCPAETPEGQACGLVKNLSLMCYVSVGSESTPITDFMSQRNMELLEEYDPIVNPTATKVFVNGVWVGVHSQPSQLVS
;
A
#
# COMPACT_ATOMS: atom_id res chain seq x y z
N SER A 1 21.20 -25.42 -1.29
CA SER A 1 21.22 -24.17 -2.09
C SER A 1 20.96 -22.98 -1.18
N VAL A 2 21.62 -21.85 -1.44
CA VAL A 2 21.45 -20.59 -0.68
C VAL A 2 19.98 -20.15 -0.66
N ILE A 3 19.31 -20.23 -1.82
CA ILE A 3 17.91 -19.80 -1.97
C ILE A 3 16.97 -20.63 -1.09
N THR A 4 17.09 -21.96 -1.15
CA THR A 4 16.24 -22.89 -0.39
C THR A 4 16.34 -22.65 1.12
N ASN A 5 17.58 -22.53 1.64
CA ASN A 5 17.81 -22.35 3.06
C ASN A 5 17.37 -20.96 3.53
N GLY A 6 17.59 -19.92 2.73
CA GLY A 6 17.12 -18.56 3.01
C GLY A 6 15.60 -18.48 3.11
N LEU A 7 14.88 -18.98 2.09
CA LEU A 7 13.42 -18.97 2.08
C LEU A 7 12.82 -19.77 3.24
N LYS A 8 13.33 -20.98 3.49
CA LYS A 8 12.87 -21.82 4.61
C LYS A 8 13.03 -21.11 5.95
N TYR A 9 14.17 -20.46 6.17
CA TYR A 9 14.44 -19.72 7.40
C TYR A 9 13.50 -18.51 7.57
N SER A 10 13.40 -17.63 6.57
CA SER A 10 12.60 -16.41 6.68
C SER A 10 11.11 -16.69 6.84
N LEU A 11 10.57 -17.71 6.16
CA LEU A 11 9.18 -18.11 6.30
C LEU A 11 8.89 -18.78 7.65
N ALA A 12 9.82 -19.59 8.17
CA ALA A 12 9.64 -20.30 9.44
C ALA A 12 9.78 -19.37 10.65
N THR A 13 10.71 -18.42 10.61
CA THR A 13 11.00 -17.51 11.73
C THR A 13 10.23 -16.20 11.66
N GLY A 14 9.73 -15.83 10.48
CA GLY A 14 9.11 -14.52 10.23
C GLY A 14 10.10 -13.36 10.21
N ASN A 15 11.41 -13.64 10.21
CA ASN A 15 12.48 -12.65 10.12
C ASN A 15 12.92 -12.47 8.66
N TRP A 16 12.65 -11.29 8.12
CA TRP A 16 13.06 -10.90 6.77
C TRP A 16 14.28 -9.99 6.86
N GLY A 17 15.45 -10.55 6.58
CA GLY A 17 16.74 -9.84 6.66
C GLY A 17 17.93 -10.80 6.75
N ASP A 18 19.13 -10.23 6.85
CA ASP A 18 20.37 -11.00 7.02
C ASP A 18 20.40 -11.66 8.41
N GLN A 19 20.59 -12.99 8.43
CA GLN A 19 20.67 -13.80 9.64
C GLN A 19 21.77 -13.34 10.59
N LYS A 20 22.85 -12.76 10.07
CA LYS A 20 23.98 -12.29 10.87
C LYS A 20 23.73 -10.91 11.51
N LYS A 21 22.68 -10.20 11.08
CA LYS A 21 22.30 -8.86 11.57
C LYS A 21 20.85 -8.84 12.03
N ALA A 22 20.55 -9.63 13.07
CA ALA A 22 19.21 -9.79 13.63
C ALA A 22 18.52 -8.46 14.01
N ALA A 23 19.29 -7.44 14.40
CA ALA A 23 18.76 -6.13 14.78
C ALA A 23 18.12 -5.32 13.63
N SER A 24 18.43 -5.65 12.36
CA SER A 24 17.84 -4.97 11.20
C SER A 24 16.80 -5.80 10.46
N ALA A 25 16.46 -6.99 10.97
CA ALA A 25 15.49 -7.87 10.33
C ALA A 25 14.06 -7.39 10.65
N LYS A 26 13.19 -7.35 9.63
CA LYS A 26 11.77 -7.07 9.83
C LYS A 26 11.11 -8.34 10.39
N ALA A 27 10.88 -8.35 11.69
CA ALA A 27 10.27 -9.47 12.40
C ALA A 27 8.74 -9.50 12.24
N GLY A 28 8.16 -10.70 12.37
CA GLY A 28 6.72 -10.90 12.49
C GLY A 28 5.93 -10.78 11.18
N VAL A 29 6.60 -10.85 10.02
CA VAL A 29 5.96 -10.87 8.70
C VAL A 29 5.29 -12.22 8.42
N SER A 30 5.93 -13.32 8.82
CA SER A 30 5.33 -14.66 8.80
C SER A 30 4.90 -15.04 10.22
N GLN A 31 3.72 -15.66 10.34
CA GLN A 31 3.13 -16.07 11.61
C GLN A 31 2.45 -17.44 11.44
N VAL A 32 2.41 -18.23 12.52
CA VAL A 32 1.69 -19.51 12.52
C VAL A 32 0.19 -19.24 12.41
N LEU A 33 -0.50 -19.90 11.47
CA LEU A 33 -1.92 -19.71 11.23
C LEU A 33 -2.75 -20.06 12.48
N ASN A 34 -3.77 -19.22 12.75
CA ASN A 34 -4.64 -19.38 13.91
C ASN A 34 -5.85 -20.23 13.53
N ARG A 35 -6.01 -21.39 14.15
CA ARG A 35 -7.02 -22.41 13.82
C ARG A 35 -8.00 -22.70 14.96
N TYR A 36 -8.28 -21.74 15.85
CA TYR A 36 -9.29 -21.94 16.91
C TYR A 36 -10.70 -22.15 16.34
N THR A 37 -11.08 -21.38 15.33
CA THR A 37 -12.35 -21.52 14.61
C THR A 37 -12.17 -21.25 13.11
N TYR A 38 -13.19 -21.58 12.31
CA TYR A 38 -13.20 -21.22 10.90
C TYR A 38 -13.07 -19.70 10.71
N ALA A 39 -13.84 -18.93 11.48
CA ALA A 39 -13.79 -17.47 11.43
C ALA A 39 -12.43 -16.91 11.87
N SER A 40 -11.77 -17.49 12.88
CA SER A 40 -10.43 -17.04 13.31
C SER A 40 -9.39 -17.22 12.21
N THR A 41 -9.54 -18.30 11.42
CA THR A 41 -8.64 -18.59 10.29
C THR A 41 -8.78 -17.52 9.22
N LEU A 42 -10.03 -17.19 8.83
CA LEU A 42 -10.30 -16.15 7.84
C LEU A 42 -9.82 -14.77 8.31
N SER A 43 -10.11 -14.39 9.55
CA SER A 43 -9.62 -13.13 10.15
C SER A 43 -8.09 -13.05 10.10
N HIS A 44 -7.39 -14.12 10.47
CA HIS A 44 -5.93 -14.11 10.47
C HIS A 44 -5.34 -13.86 9.07
N LEU A 45 -5.93 -14.42 8.02
CA LEU A 45 -5.48 -14.21 6.64
C LEU A 45 -5.67 -12.77 6.13
N ARG A 46 -6.59 -12.00 6.73
CA ARG A 46 -6.92 -10.62 6.32
C ARG A 46 -6.29 -9.56 7.22
N ARG A 47 -5.40 -9.99 8.11
CA ARG A 47 -4.71 -9.13 9.06
C ARG A 47 -3.60 -8.32 8.38
N THR A 48 -3.54 -7.04 8.71
CA THR A 48 -2.47 -6.12 8.33
C THR A 48 -1.81 -5.57 9.58
N ASN A 49 -0.48 -5.43 9.55
CA ASN A 49 0.32 -4.97 10.68
C ASN A 49 1.13 -3.73 10.29
N THR A 50 0.94 -2.64 11.02
CA THR A 50 1.68 -1.40 10.82
C THR A 50 3.09 -1.56 11.42
N PRO A 51 4.18 -1.31 10.67
CA PRO A 51 5.56 -1.53 11.13
C PRO A 51 6.02 -0.39 12.05
N VAL A 52 5.34 -0.20 13.19
CA VAL A 52 5.64 0.82 14.20
C VAL A 52 5.96 0.12 15.52
N GLY A 53 6.99 0.62 16.22
CA GLY A 53 7.37 0.13 17.53
C GLY A 53 6.20 0.17 18.51
N ARG A 54 6.01 -0.91 19.26
CA ARG A 54 4.89 -1.03 20.21
C ARG A 54 5.09 -0.22 21.49
N ASP A 55 6.29 0.33 21.69
CA ASP A 55 6.67 1.11 22.88
C ASP A 55 6.09 2.53 22.88
N GLY A 56 5.63 3.03 21.71
CA GLY A 56 4.95 4.30 21.58
C GLY A 56 3.46 4.21 21.91
N LYS A 57 3.05 4.71 23.08
CA LYS A 57 1.64 5.00 23.43
C LYS A 57 1.12 6.28 22.74
N LEU A 58 1.51 6.52 21.49
CA LEU A 58 1.07 7.68 20.73
C LEU A 58 -0.31 7.41 20.10
N ALA A 59 -1.21 8.39 20.19
CA ALA A 59 -2.57 8.28 19.65
C ALA A 59 -2.59 8.13 18.12
N LYS A 60 -1.68 8.81 17.41
CA LYS A 60 -1.44 8.61 15.97
C LYS A 60 -0.24 7.66 15.83
N PRO A 61 -0.30 6.57 15.04
CA PRO A 61 -1.27 6.24 13.99
C PRO A 61 -2.42 5.29 14.41
N ARG A 62 -2.69 5.15 15.72
CA ARG A 62 -3.62 4.14 16.27
C ARG A 62 -5.10 4.52 16.12
N GLN A 63 -5.40 5.81 16.16
CA GLN A 63 -6.78 6.30 16.06
C GLN A 63 -7.42 5.92 14.72
N LEU A 64 -8.70 5.53 14.77
CA LEU A 64 -9.50 5.30 13.57
C LEU A 64 -9.60 6.62 12.78
N HIS A 65 -9.20 6.60 11.51
CA HIS A 65 -9.28 7.73 10.60
C HIS A 65 -10.41 7.52 9.59
N ASN A 66 -11.06 8.60 9.13
CA ASN A 66 -12.21 8.50 8.23
C ASN A 66 -11.88 7.84 6.89
N THR A 67 -10.64 7.92 6.42
CA THR A 67 -10.18 7.23 5.19
C THR A 67 -10.14 5.70 5.30
N HIS A 68 -10.32 5.14 6.50
CA HIS A 68 -10.45 3.70 6.69
C HIS A 68 -11.78 3.14 6.23
N TRP A 69 -12.80 3.99 6.09
CA TRP A 69 -14.15 3.58 5.72
C TRP A 69 -14.14 2.82 4.38
N GLY A 70 -14.77 1.66 4.36
CA GLY A 70 -14.79 0.77 3.19
C GLY A 70 -13.54 -0.09 2.99
N LEU A 71 -12.40 0.21 3.62
CA LEU A 71 -11.13 -0.50 3.42
C LEU A 71 -10.78 -1.46 4.56
N VAL A 72 -11.00 -1.04 5.81
CA VAL A 72 -10.68 -1.85 7.01
C VAL A 72 -11.87 -1.95 7.95
N CYS A 73 -11.94 -3.02 8.73
CA CYS A 73 -12.93 -3.17 9.78
C CYS A 73 -12.68 -2.11 10.87
N PRO A 74 -13.68 -1.28 11.23
CA PRO A 74 -13.49 -0.20 12.21
C PRO A 74 -13.34 -0.71 13.65
N ALA A 75 -13.83 -1.92 13.94
CA ALA A 75 -13.88 -2.48 15.30
C ALA A 75 -12.85 -3.58 15.57
N GLU A 76 -12.43 -4.33 14.53
CA GLU A 76 -11.61 -5.53 14.73
C GLU A 76 -10.11 -5.18 14.84
N THR A 77 -9.70 -4.83 16.06
CA THR A 77 -8.31 -4.59 16.45
C THR A 77 -8.06 -5.20 17.84
N PRO A 78 -6.87 -5.76 18.12
CA PRO A 78 -6.55 -6.27 19.45
C PRO A 78 -6.51 -5.14 20.48
N GLU A 79 -6.77 -5.49 21.73
CA GLU A 79 -6.64 -4.55 22.85
C GLU A 79 -5.16 -4.28 23.21
N GLY A 80 -4.91 -3.19 23.94
CA GLY A 80 -3.59 -2.85 24.48
C GLY A 80 -2.59 -2.34 23.43
N GLN A 81 -1.33 -2.81 23.50
CA GLN A 81 -0.21 -2.22 22.75
C GLN A 81 -0.30 -2.39 21.23
N ALA A 82 -1.16 -3.27 20.73
CA ALA A 82 -1.38 -3.48 19.30
C ALA A 82 -2.64 -2.78 18.77
N CYS A 83 -3.43 -2.14 19.65
CA CYS A 83 -4.64 -1.43 19.28
C CYS A 83 -4.36 -0.35 18.24
N GLY A 84 -5.11 -0.40 17.13
CA GLY A 84 -4.97 0.48 15.98
C GLY A 84 -3.78 0.20 15.07
N LEU A 85 -2.83 -0.65 15.47
CA LEU A 85 -1.67 -1.05 14.64
C LEU A 85 -1.95 -2.30 13.83
N VAL A 86 -2.73 -3.22 14.41
CA VAL A 86 -3.23 -4.42 13.74
C VAL A 86 -4.66 -4.15 13.29
N LYS A 87 -4.90 -4.27 11.99
CA LYS A 87 -6.19 -3.99 11.35
C LYS A 87 -6.58 -5.16 10.46
N ASN A 88 -7.87 -5.37 10.26
CA ASN A 88 -8.40 -6.37 9.34
C ASN A 88 -9.06 -5.71 8.13
N LEU A 89 -8.87 -6.29 6.94
CA LEU A 89 -9.48 -5.78 5.71
C LEU A 89 -11.02 -5.94 5.75
N SER A 90 -11.76 -4.96 5.22
CA SER A 90 -13.23 -5.03 5.09
C SER A 90 -13.63 -6.12 4.09
N LEU A 91 -14.84 -6.69 4.14
CA LEU A 91 -15.26 -7.77 3.23
C LEU A 91 -15.04 -7.48 1.74
N MET A 92 -15.24 -6.23 1.31
CA MET A 92 -15.11 -5.81 -0.09
C MET A 92 -13.74 -5.19 -0.43
N CYS A 93 -12.82 -5.09 0.53
CA CYS A 93 -11.50 -4.53 0.28
C CYS A 93 -10.71 -5.40 -0.71
N TYR A 94 -10.19 -4.76 -1.75
CA TYR A 94 -9.31 -5.33 -2.76
C TYR A 94 -7.94 -4.67 -2.72
N VAL A 95 -6.88 -5.47 -2.76
CA VAL A 95 -5.49 -4.98 -2.79
C VAL A 95 -5.01 -4.96 -4.22
N SER A 96 -4.59 -3.78 -4.70
CA SER A 96 -4.04 -3.61 -6.05
C SER A 96 -2.81 -4.48 -6.25
N VAL A 97 -2.76 -5.24 -7.36
CA VAL A 97 -1.62 -6.11 -7.71
C VAL A 97 -0.57 -5.42 -8.61
N GLY A 98 -0.87 -4.20 -9.07
CA GLY A 98 -0.05 -3.45 -10.02
C GLY A 98 -0.47 -3.67 -11.48
N SER A 99 -0.20 -2.69 -12.31
CA SER A 99 -0.42 -2.71 -13.76
C SER A 99 0.61 -1.81 -14.45
N GLU A 100 0.90 -2.08 -15.71
CA GLU A 100 1.81 -1.24 -16.49
C GLU A 100 1.20 0.16 -16.72
N SER A 101 2.02 1.20 -16.62
CA SER A 101 1.58 2.59 -16.81
C SER A 101 1.71 3.09 -18.25
N THR A 102 2.52 2.43 -19.09
CA THR A 102 2.74 2.81 -20.50
C THR A 102 1.44 2.95 -21.30
N PRO A 103 0.48 2.00 -21.22
CA PRO A 103 -0.78 2.14 -21.95
C PRO A 103 -1.61 3.35 -21.50
N ILE A 104 -1.46 3.78 -20.23
CA ILE A 104 -2.16 4.94 -19.69
C ILE A 104 -1.57 6.22 -20.29
N THR A 105 -0.24 6.33 -20.35
CA THR A 105 0.42 7.49 -20.93
C THR A 105 0.14 7.59 -22.43
N ASP A 106 0.19 6.48 -23.16
CA ASP A 106 -0.09 6.44 -24.60
C ASP A 106 -1.53 6.86 -24.89
N PHE A 107 -2.49 6.37 -24.09
CA PHE A 107 -3.89 6.75 -24.18
C PHE A 107 -4.12 8.25 -23.93
N MET A 108 -3.41 8.84 -22.96
CA MET A 108 -3.52 10.27 -22.69
C MET A 108 -2.91 11.10 -23.83
N SER A 109 -1.75 10.70 -24.36
CA SER A 109 -1.12 11.37 -25.52
C SER A 109 -2.01 11.35 -26.76
N GLN A 110 -2.73 10.25 -27.01
CA GLN A 110 -3.70 10.15 -28.11
C GLN A 110 -4.91 11.08 -27.96
N ARG A 111 -5.11 11.67 -26.78
CA ARG A 111 -6.23 12.58 -26.48
C ARG A 111 -5.77 14.02 -26.22
N ASN A 112 -4.73 14.45 -26.92
CA ASN A 112 -4.24 15.83 -26.88
C ASN A 112 -3.67 16.25 -25.51
N MET A 113 -3.12 15.30 -24.76
CA MET A 113 -2.18 15.64 -23.70
C MET A 113 -0.86 16.09 -24.35
N GLU A 114 -0.39 17.28 -24.00
CA GLU A 114 0.93 17.79 -24.41
C GLU A 114 1.99 17.18 -23.50
N LEU A 115 3.05 16.64 -24.08
CA LEU A 115 4.17 16.09 -23.31
C LEU A 115 4.87 17.21 -22.54
N LEU A 116 5.41 16.87 -21.37
CA LEU A 116 6.09 17.85 -20.53
C LEU A 116 7.25 18.56 -21.26
N GLU A 117 7.93 17.85 -22.16
CA GLU A 117 9.04 18.38 -22.97
C GLU A 117 8.60 19.48 -23.95
N GLU A 118 7.33 19.47 -24.35
CA GLU A 118 6.75 20.39 -25.33
C GLU A 118 5.96 21.53 -24.66
N TYR A 119 5.78 21.46 -23.33
CA TYR A 119 4.99 22.42 -22.57
C TYR A 119 5.71 23.75 -22.35
N ASP A 120 5.09 24.85 -22.78
CA ASP A 120 5.51 26.21 -22.46
C ASP A 120 4.56 26.85 -21.41
N PRO A 121 5.02 27.12 -20.18
CA PRO A 121 4.21 27.72 -19.13
C PRO A 121 3.80 29.17 -19.38
N ILE A 122 4.49 29.89 -20.29
CA ILE A 122 4.13 31.26 -20.65
C ILE A 122 2.93 31.25 -21.60
N VAL A 123 2.91 30.30 -22.53
CA VAL A 123 1.84 30.15 -23.53
C VAL A 123 0.58 29.56 -22.90
N ASN A 124 0.73 28.54 -22.05
CA ASN A 124 -0.38 27.78 -21.49
C ASN A 124 -0.38 27.79 -19.93
N PRO A 125 -0.52 28.96 -19.28
CA PRO A 125 -0.37 29.09 -17.82
C PRO A 125 -1.46 28.38 -17.00
N THR A 126 -2.62 28.10 -17.61
CA THR A 126 -3.78 27.47 -16.97
C THR A 126 -3.91 25.98 -17.27
N ALA A 127 -2.94 25.39 -17.98
CA ALA A 127 -2.98 23.98 -18.32
C ALA A 127 -2.91 23.08 -17.07
N THR A 128 -3.72 22.02 -17.07
CA THR A 128 -3.79 21.09 -15.94
C THR A 128 -2.65 20.09 -16.02
N LYS A 129 -1.88 19.96 -14.94
CA LYS A 129 -0.77 19.01 -14.85
C LYS A 129 -1.28 17.59 -14.72
N VAL A 130 -0.71 16.68 -15.51
CA VAL A 130 -1.05 15.25 -15.48
C VAL A 130 0.09 14.48 -14.82
N PHE A 131 -0.25 13.76 -13.75
CA PHE A 131 0.69 12.90 -13.02
C PHE A 131 0.28 11.44 -13.15
N VAL A 132 1.23 10.59 -13.53
CA VAL A 132 1.05 9.13 -13.57
C VAL A 132 2.08 8.52 -12.61
N ASN A 133 1.60 7.82 -11.58
CA ASN A 133 2.44 7.22 -10.53
C ASN A 133 3.46 8.20 -9.88
N GLY A 134 3.09 9.49 -9.78
CA GLY A 134 3.94 10.54 -9.22
C GLY A 134 4.90 11.22 -10.21
N VAL A 135 5.00 10.72 -11.43
CA VAL A 135 5.79 11.35 -12.50
C VAL A 135 4.91 12.37 -13.23
N TRP A 136 5.40 13.59 -13.40
CA TRP A 136 4.74 14.60 -14.24
C TRP A 136 5.00 14.25 -15.71
N VAL A 137 3.98 13.76 -16.40
CA VAL A 137 4.11 13.28 -17.79
C VAL A 137 3.78 14.35 -18.83
N GLY A 138 2.93 15.30 -18.47
CA GLY A 138 2.48 16.32 -19.41
C GLY A 138 1.43 17.26 -18.83
N VAL A 139 0.82 18.03 -19.71
CA VAL A 139 -0.29 18.93 -19.38
C VAL A 139 -1.46 18.73 -20.33
N HIS A 140 -2.64 19.15 -19.91
CA HIS A 140 -3.83 19.14 -20.75
C HIS A 140 -4.63 20.42 -20.55
N SER A 141 -5.04 21.06 -21.64
CA SER A 141 -5.80 22.32 -21.61
C SER A 141 -7.26 22.13 -21.22
N GLN A 142 -7.87 21.00 -21.63
CA GLN A 142 -9.27 20.64 -21.33
C GLN A 142 -9.39 19.31 -20.57
N PRO A 143 -9.03 19.24 -19.28
CA PRO A 143 -8.95 17.98 -18.53
C PRO A 143 -10.31 17.24 -18.43
N SER A 144 -11.43 17.94 -18.56
CA SER A 144 -12.77 17.32 -18.57
C SER A 144 -12.97 16.34 -19.73
N GLN A 145 -12.37 16.61 -20.90
CA GLN A 145 -12.43 15.70 -22.05
C GLN A 145 -11.60 14.43 -21.85
N LEU A 146 -10.57 14.50 -21.00
CA LEU A 146 -9.70 13.37 -20.72
C LEU A 146 -10.35 12.36 -19.75
N VAL A 147 -11.20 12.87 -18.84
CA VAL A 147 -11.86 12.08 -17.78
C VAL A 147 -13.22 11.51 -18.22
N SER A 148 -13.87 12.13 -19.21
CA SER A 148 -15.16 11.67 -19.77
C SER A 148 -15.01 10.56 -20.81
#